data_AF-A0A8T3VEL9-F1
#
_entry.id   AF-A0A8T3VEL9-F1
#
_cell.length_a   1.000
_cell.length_b   1.000
_cell.length_c   1.000
_cell.angle_alpha   90.00
_cell.angle_beta   90.00
_cell.angle_gamma   90.00
#
_symmetry.space_group_name_H-M   'P 1'
#
loop_
_entity.id
_entity.type
_entity.pdbx_description
1 polymer ?
#
loop_
_entity_poly.entity_id
_entity_poly.type
_entity_poly.pdbx_seq_one_letter_code
_entity_poly.pdbx_strand_id
1 'polypeptide(L)'
;MIVKGPILIPGIPDRAGEVLDEETIRKAALIIARNGVLADVQHTLRNVGKILELYVLDNTMQWQGNILPKGTLMGSIDVLDQEIQQAIHDGKYTGFSIAAAPTRSVDEMDRGLIQ
;
A
#
# COMPACT_ATOMS: atom_id res chain seq x y z
N MET A 1 7.38 12.08 11.03
CA MET A 1 7.37 10.86 11.89
C MET A 1 7.54 9.68 10.99
N ILE A 2 8.49 8.79 11.27
CA ILE A 2 8.72 7.63 10.40
C ILE A 2 7.91 6.43 10.90
N VAL A 3 7.08 5.89 10.02
CA VAL A 3 6.33 4.64 10.25
C VAL A 3 6.82 3.57 9.29
N LYS A 4 6.88 2.32 9.76
CA LYS A 4 7.34 1.18 8.96
C LYS A 4 6.41 -0.01 9.18
N GLY A 5 6.12 -0.73 8.10
CA GLY A 5 5.32 -1.94 8.19
C GLY A 5 5.06 -2.61 6.86
N PRO A 6 4.37 -3.76 6.89
CA PRO A 6 3.92 -4.44 5.68
C PRO A 6 2.81 -3.63 5.02
N ILE A 7 2.90 -3.51 3.70
CA ILE A 7 1.90 -2.85 2.85
C ILE A 7 1.03 -3.89 2.17
N LEU A 8 1.64 -4.92 1.57
CA LEU A 8 0.95 -6.06 0.94
C LEU A 8 1.59 -7.36 1.41
N ILE A 9 0.78 -8.34 1.77
CA ILE A 9 1.24 -9.64 2.25
C ILE A 9 0.66 -10.73 1.34
N PRO A 10 1.50 -11.57 0.69
CA PRO A 10 1.02 -12.64 -0.19
C PRO A 10 0.01 -13.56 0.51
N GLY A 11 -1.10 -13.85 -0.18
CA GLY A 11 -2.13 -14.76 0.33
C GLY A 11 -2.99 -14.21 1.47
N ILE A 12 -2.76 -12.96 1.90
CA ILE A 12 -3.61 -12.27 2.88
C ILE A 12 -4.40 -11.19 2.15
N PRO A 13 -5.74 -11.14 2.30
CA PRO A 13 -6.55 -10.12 1.67
C PRO A 13 -6.19 -8.73 2.21
N ASP A 14 -6.13 -7.75 1.32
CA ASP A 14 -6.02 -6.36 1.70
C ASP A 14 -7.36 -5.81 2.25
N ARG A 15 -7.43 -4.51 2.54
CA ARG A 15 -8.65 -3.88 3.07
C ARG A 15 -9.82 -3.88 2.06
N ALA A 16 -9.53 -3.97 0.76
CA ALA A 16 -10.53 -4.10 -0.30
C ALA A 16 -10.94 -5.57 -0.54
N GLY A 17 -10.31 -6.54 0.13
CA GLY A 17 -10.56 -7.97 -0.02
C GLY A 17 -9.76 -8.62 -1.15
N GLU A 18 -8.83 -7.90 -1.77
CA GLU A 18 -7.99 -8.44 -2.85
C GLU A 18 -6.86 -9.28 -2.27
N VAL A 19 -6.71 -10.50 -2.77
CA VAL A 19 -5.63 -11.41 -2.40
C VAL A 19 -4.61 -11.44 -3.52
N LEU A 20 -3.39 -11.02 -3.22
CA LEU A 20 -2.30 -10.95 -4.18
C LEU A 20 -1.26 -12.05 -3.93
N ASP A 21 -0.62 -12.52 -5.00
CA ASP A 21 0.54 -13.39 -4.95
C ASP A 21 1.87 -12.62 -4.92
N GLU A 22 2.97 -13.32 -4.68
CA GLU A 22 4.32 -12.73 -4.63
C GLU A 22 4.68 -12.00 -5.95
N GLU A 23 4.34 -12.59 -7.09
CA GLU A 23 4.71 -12.05 -8.41
C GLU A 23 4.01 -10.71 -8.67
N THR A 24 2.72 -10.65 -8.37
CA THR A 24 1.89 -9.45 -8.53
C THR A 24 2.35 -8.35 -7.58
N ILE A 25 2.66 -8.68 -6.33
CA ILE A 25 3.21 -7.72 -5.36
C ILE A 25 4.56 -7.18 -5.84
N ARG A 26 5.45 -8.04 -6.36
CA ARG A 26 6.75 -7.59 -6.89
C ARG A 26 6.59 -6.68 -8.11
N LYS A 27 5.66 -7.01 -9.02
CA LYS A 27 5.31 -6.13 -10.15
C LYS A 27 4.81 -4.77 -9.66
N ALA A 28 3.91 -4.74 -8.69
CA ALA A 28 3.40 -3.50 -8.09
C ALA A 28 4.53 -2.65 -7.49
N ALA A 29 5.44 -3.26 -6.72
CA ALA A 29 6.59 -2.58 -6.14
C ALA A 29 7.49 -1.93 -7.20
N LEU A 30 7.75 -2.63 -8.32
CA LEU A 30 8.54 -2.10 -9.43
C LEU A 30 7.84 -0.95 -10.17
N ILE A 31 6.52 -1.02 -10.33
CA ILE A 31 5.72 0.06 -10.93
C ILE A 31 5.78 1.30 -10.04
N ILE A 32 5.61 1.14 -8.72
CA ILE A 32 5.73 2.23 -7.76
C ILE A 32 7.13 2.83 -7.78
N ALA A 33 8.18 2.00 -7.82
CA ALA A 33 9.55 2.48 -7.88
C ALA A 33 9.84 3.27 -9.18
N ARG A 34 9.24 2.86 -10.30
CA ARG A 34 9.38 3.54 -11.59
C ARG A 34 8.64 4.86 -11.65
N ASN A 35 7.37 4.87 -11.22
CA ASN A 35 6.46 5.98 -11.49
C ASN A 35 6.32 6.93 -10.28
N GLY A 36 6.75 6.49 -9.10
CA GLY A 36 6.37 7.10 -7.83
C GLY A 36 4.92 6.76 -7.45
N VAL A 37 4.58 6.98 -6.18
CA VAL A 37 3.20 6.93 -5.68
C VAL A 37 3.02 8.01 -4.62
N LEU A 38 1.80 8.53 -4.51
CA LEU A 38 1.41 9.46 -3.46
C LEU A 38 1.24 8.69 -2.14
N ALA A 39 1.88 9.16 -1.07
CA ALA A 39 1.57 8.71 0.28
C ALA A 39 0.39 9.53 0.78
N ASP A 40 -0.79 8.92 0.84
CA ASP A 40 -2.06 9.58 1.14
C ASP A 40 -2.84 8.79 2.19
N VAL A 41 -3.79 9.45 2.85
CA VAL A 41 -4.70 8.85 3.82
C VAL A 41 -6.04 8.60 3.13
N GLN A 42 -6.50 7.34 3.14
CA GLN A 42 -7.85 6.94 2.71
C GLN A 42 -8.29 7.47 1.32
N HIS A 43 -7.34 7.60 0.38
CA HIS A 43 -7.64 8.04 -1.00
C HIS A 43 -8.17 9.48 -1.10
N THR A 44 -7.77 10.37 -0.17
CA THR A 44 -8.08 11.81 -0.24
C THR A 44 -7.32 12.57 -1.32
N LEU A 45 -6.37 11.91 -2.00
CA LEU A 45 -5.42 12.46 -2.97
C LEU A 45 -4.55 13.60 -2.41
N ARG A 46 -4.45 13.71 -1.08
CA ARG A 46 -3.59 14.67 -0.40
C ARG A 46 -2.29 13.99 -0.01
N ASN A 47 -1.17 14.49 -0.51
CA ASN A 47 0.12 13.95 -0.08
C ASN A 47 0.37 14.29 1.40
N VAL A 48 0.48 13.28 2.25
CA VAL A 48 0.72 13.43 3.70
C VAL A 48 2.13 13.01 4.12
N GLY A 49 2.94 12.49 3.19
CA GLY A 49 4.26 11.98 3.53
C GLY A 49 5.19 11.74 2.35
N LYS A 50 6.32 11.11 2.65
CA LYS A 50 7.33 10.69 1.67
C LYS A 50 7.71 9.24 1.94
N ILE A 51 7.76 8.44 0.89
CA ILE A 51 8.27 7.08 0.97
C ILE A 51 9.80 7.15 1.05
N LEU A 52 10.36 6.58 2.13
CA LEU A 52 11.80 6.50 2.37
C LEU A 52 12.37 5.17 1.92
N GLU A 53 11.63 4.08 2.16
CA GLU A 53 12.01 2.73 1.76
C GLU A 53 10.80 2.02 1.15
N LEU A 54 11.04 1.23 0.11
CA LEU A 54 10.06 0.32 -0.47
C LEU A 54 10.81 -0.92 -0.98
N TYR A 55 10.51 -2.09 -0.41
CA TYR A 55 11.21 -3.31 -0.79
C TYR A 55 10.35 -4.55 -0.55
N VAL A 56 10.60 -5.60 -1.34
CA VAL A 56 9.94 -6.90 -1.20
C VAL A 56 10.85 -7.83 -0.43
N LEU A 57 10.29 -8.59 0.52
CA LEU A 57 11.05 -9.59 1.27
C LEU A 57 11.46 -10.76 0.37
N ASP A 58 12.76 -11.04 0.29
CA ASP A 58 13.27 -12.21 -0.45
C ASP A 58 13.15 -13.51 0.36
N ASN A 59 12.87 -13.43 1.66
CA ASN A 59 12.69 -14.56 2.57
C ASN A 59 11.63 -14.24 3.63
N THR A 60 11.15 -15.27 4.33
CA THR A 60 10.29 -15.10 5.52
C THR A 60 11.01 -14.29 6.61
N MET A 61 10.29 -13.40 7.29
CA MET A 61 10.85 -12.50 8.32
C MET A 61 9.96 -12.44 9.56
N GLN A 62 10.54 -12.40 10.76
CA GLN A 62 9.79 -12.06 11.97
C GLN A 62 9.64 -10.54 12.10
N TRP A 63 8.41 -10.06 12.29
CA TRP A 63 8.09 -8.65 12.42
C TRP A 63 7.00 -8.43 13.49
N GLN A 64 7.35 -7.71 14.56
CA GLN A 64 6.40 -7.37 15.64
C GLN A 64 5.58 -8.57 16.15
N GLY A 65 6.24 -9.71 16.36
CA GLY A 65 5.60 -10.95 16.83
C GLY A 65 4.86 -11.75 15.74
N ASN A 66 4.79 -11.27 14.51
CA ASN A 66 4.22 -11.97 13.36
C ASN A 66 5.30 -12.57 12.46
N ILE A 67 4.94 -13.60 11.69
CA ILE A 67 5.77 -14.16 10.63
C ILE A 67 5.26 -13.61 9.30
N LEU A 68 6.06 -12.78 8.64
CA LEU A 68 5.77 -12.27 7.31
C LEU A 68 6.37 -13.19 6.25
N PRO A 69 5.59 -13.69 5.28
CA PRO A 69 6.10 -14.56 4.23
C PRO A 69 7.00 -13.80 3.26
N LYS A 70 7.88 -14.54 2.58
CA LYS A 70 8.56 -14.09 1.35
C LYS A 70 7.55 -13.47 0.39
N GLY A 71 7.93 -12.38 -0.27
CA GLY A 71 7.06 -11.63 -1.17
C GLY A 71 6.26 -10.50 -0.51
N THR A 72 6.32 -10.36 0.82
CA THR A 72 5.71 -9.21 1.52
C THR A 72 6.36 -7.90 1.07
N LEU A 73 5.55 -6.91 0.68
CA LEU A 73 6.00 -5.56 0.40
C LEU A 73 6.09 -4.77 1.70
N MET A 74 7.29 -4.33 2.05
CA MET A 74 7.55 -3.46 3.19
C MET A 74 7.72 -2.02 2.72
N GLY A 75 7.28 -1.06 3.54
CA GLY A 75 7.58 0.34 3.31
C GLY A 75 7.85 1.10 4.60
N SER A 76 8.65 2.16 4.44
CA SER A 76 8.93 3.17 5.46
C SER A 76 8.47 4.52 4.93
N ILE A 77 7.59 5.20 5.65
CA ILE A 77 7.02 6.48 5.25
C ILE A 77 7.35 7.54 6.30
N ASP A 78 7.93 8.65 5.89
CA ASP A 78 7.98 9.86 6.71
C ASP A 78 6.67 10.61 6.55
N VAL A 79 5.81 10.50 7.57
CA VAL A 79 4.55 11.24 7.67
C VAL A 79 4.88 12.66 8.08
N LEU A 80 4.53 13.63 7.22
CA LEU A 80 4.84 15.05 7.42
C LEU A 80 3.66 15.81 8.06
N ASP A 81 2.44 15.31 7.89
CA ASP A 81 1.23 15.95 8.39
C ASP A 81 1.01 15.68 9.89
N GLN A 82 0.93 16.75 10.70
CA GLN A 82 0.84 16.65 12.17
C GLN A 82 -0.49 16.05 12.65
N GLU A 83 -1.60 16.30 11.94
CA GLU A 83 -2.90 15.73 12.31
C GLU A 83 -2.90 14.22 12.10
N ILE A 84 -2.28 13.78 11.00
CA ILE A 84 -2.11 12.36 10.70
C ILE A 84 -1.16 11.69 11.68
N GLN A 85 -0.07 12.37 12.07
CA GLN A 85 0.83 11.89 13.12
C GLN A 85 0.09 11.65 14.43
N GLN A 86 -0.72 12.62 14.86
CA GLN A 86 -1.51 12.49 16.09
C GLN A 86 -2.53 11.35 15.97
N ALA A 87 -3.23 11.24 14.85
CA ALA A 87 -4.18 10.16 14.61
C ALA A 87 -3.54 8.76 14.64
N ILE A 88 -2.29 8.63 14.18
CA ILE A 88 -1.52 7.38 14.29
C ILE A 88 -1.20 7.10 15.77
N HIS A 89 -0.73 8.11 16.52
CA HIS A 89 -0.46 7.96 17.95
C HIS A 89 -1.71 7.56 18.76
N ASP A 90 -2.86 8.10 18.38
CA ASP A 90 -4.15 7.79 19.00
C ASP A 90 -4.71 6.41 18.57
N GLY A 91 -4.00 5.67 17.70
CA GLY A 91 -4.38 4.35 17.23
C GLY A 91 -5.50 4.34 16.18
N LYS A 92 -5.83 5.48 15.59
CA LYS A 92 -6.86 5.59 14.53
C LYS A 92 -6.39 5.00 13.20
N TYR A 93 -5.08 5.06 12.92
CA TYR A 93 -4.46 4.48 11.74
C TYR A 93 -3.40 3.45 12.16
N THR A 94 -3.67 2.17 11.90
CA THR A 94 -2.89 1.05 12.42
C THR A 94 -2.15 0.23 11.35
N GLY A 95 -2.33 0.56 10.08
CA GLY A 95 -1.74 -0.19 8.97
C GLY A 95 -1.72 0.59 7.67
N PHE A 96 -1.04 0.01 6.68
CA PHE A 96 -0.94 0.54 5.33
C PHE A 96 -1.97 -0.10 4.40
N SER A 97 -2.25 0.56 3.29
CA SER A 97 -3.02 0.03 2.16
C SER A 97 -2.47 0.65 0.88
N ILE A 98 -2.52 -0.09 -0.22
CA ILE A 98 -2.35 0.46 -1.56
C ILE A 98 -3.73 0.50 -2.20
N ALA A 99 -4.02 1.56 -2.96
CA ALA A 99 -5.03 1.48 -4.00
C ALA A 99 -4.36 1.74 -5.34
N ALA A 100 -4.68 0.88 -6.29
CA ALA A 100 -4.46 1.13 -7.71
C ALA A 100 -5.83 1.36 -8.36
N ALA A 101 -5.98 2.44 -9.11
CA ALA A 101 -7.11 2.57 -10.01
C ALA A 101 -6.80 1.73 -11.25
N PRO A 102 -7.66 0.76 -11.65
CA PRO A 102 -7.47 0.08 -12.91
C PRO A 102 -7.60 1.10 -14.04
N THR A 103 -6.54 1.29 -14.83
CA THR A 103 -6.67 1.90 -16.16
C THR A 103 -7.36 0.88 -17.05
N ARG A 104 -8.69 0.79 -16.97
CA ARG A 104 -9.47 0.24 -18.08
C ARG A 104 -9.28 1.20 -19.26
N SER A 105 -9.05 0.66 -20.46
CA SER A 105 -9.21 1.51 -21.64
C SER A 105 -10.65 2.03 -21.66
N VAL A 106 -10.91 3.20 -22.24
CA VAL A 106 -12.26 3.78 -22.29
C VAL A 106 -13.26 2.79 -22.92
N ASP A 107 -12.79 1.87 -23.76
CA ASP A 107 -13.57 0.83 -24.43
C ASP A 107 -14.03 -0.31 -23.50
N GLU A 108 -13.36 -0.52 -22.36
CA GLU A 108 -13.67 -1.59 -21.39
C GLU A 108 -14.52 -1.10 -20.21
N MET A 109 -14.85 0.19 -20.18
CA MET A 109 -15.78 0.74 -19.21
C MET A 109 -17.20 0.58 -19.75
N ASP A 110 -17.85 -0.55 -19.47
CA ASP A 110 -19.31 -0.68 -19.64
C ASP A 110 -19.97 0.47 -18.86
N ARG A 111 -20.50 1.45 -19.61
CA ARG A 111 -21.02 2.68 -19.03
C ARG A 111 -22.38 2.50 -18.39
N GLY A 112 -23.00 1.31 -18.45
CA GLY A 112 -24.27 1.03 -17.77
C GLY A 112 -25.35 2.08 -18.02
N LEU A 113 -25.27 2.82 -19.13
CA LEU A 113 -26.28 3.78 -19.53
C LEU A 113 -27.37 2.97 -20.21
N ILE A 114 -28.38 2.68 -19.40
CA ILE A 114 -29.68 2.14 -19.80
C ILE A 114 -30.17 2.98 -20.99
N GLN A 115 -30.47 2.30 -22.11
CA GLN A 115 -31.05 2.90 -23.32
C GLN A 115 -32.45 3.46 -23.07
#